data_AF-A0A813LWH6-F1
#
_entry.id   AF-A0A813LWH6-F1
#
_cell.length_a   1.000
_cell.length_b   1.000
_cell.length_c   1.000
_cell.angle_alpha   90.00
_cell.angle_beta   90.00
_cell.angle_gamma   90.00
#
_symmetry.space_group_name_H-M   'P 1'
#
loop_
_entity.id
_entity.type
_entity.pdbx_description
1 polymer ?
#
loop_
_entity_poly.entity_id
_entity_poly.type
_entity_poly.pdbx_seq_one_letter_code
_entity_poly.pdbx_strand_id
1 'polypeptide(L)'
;MAYSCAMPLTYCYRSTFIDVIEPHQQAHVKTRSQSVPTNRAAPACDDLELCSYVSSLGQRAEQLAVLSRRCSETVMAAVSKDALANQDVETCSTASPTSSPSTRTKTSDASTCSPCMLISLFDHVPDSQTVPVPPATLPNPGSMAHPELCRRPCFYLAAGSCANGSACGYCHLSHEHRPSHLDRRHRDLLRNLSEAECLALLLPVLRCRAESTGLAAEAVEVLALLEDRAVACAAPAAASRAATAATTPPQHQLSKLSAALRKMPFSTVLGMALRGATGCENKHEEDLAAMGGSLDQLLLGAVDRLRARLAPQAVGACSMKGVLTVVE
;
A
#
# COMPACT_ATOMS: atom_id res chain seq x y z
N MET A 1 -15.88 65.14 -0.49
CA MET A 1 -15.67 63.91 -1.28
C MET A 1 -14.17 63.78 -1.54
N ALA A 2 -13.48 62.94 -0.79
CA ALA A 2 -12.05 62.65 -0.99
C ALA A 2 -11.93 61.16 -1.34
N TYR A 3 -11.53 60.86 -2.57
CA TYR A 3 -11.29 59.50 -3.03
C TYR A 3 -9.86 59.10 -2.64
N SER A 4 -9.75 58.08 -1.79
CA SER A 4 -8.49 57.46 -1.40
C SER A 4 -7.99 56.61 -2.57
N CYS A 5 -6.82 56.94 -3.09
CA CYS A 5 -6.19 56.25 -4.22
C CYS A 5 -5.47 54.99 -3.70
N ALA A 6 -6.06 53.82 -3.92
CA ALA A 6 -5.45 52.54 -3.58
C ALA A 6 -4.32 52.21 -4.57
N MET A 7 -3.10 52.00 -4.06
CA MET A 7 -1.95 51.61 -4.86
C MET A 7 -2.00 50.10 -5.19
N PRO A 8 -1.66 49.69 -6.42
CA PRO A 8 -1.69 48.29 -6.82
C PRO A 8 -0.53 47.50 -6.18
N LEU A 9 -0.85 46.47 -5.40
CA LEU A 9 0.12 45.48 -4.94
C LEU A 9 0.54 44.58 -6.10
N THR A 10 1.84 44.47 -6.32
CA THR A 10 2.42 43.62 -7.36
C THR A 10 2.91 42.32 -6.73
N TYR A 11 2.34 41.19 -7.14
CA TYR A 11 2.75 39.86 -6.66
C TYR A 11 3.69 39.22 -7.69
N CYS A 12 4.87 38.80 -7.27
CA CYS A 12 5.82 38.06 -8.10
C CYS A 12 5.92 36.61 -7.61
N TYR A 13 5.47 35.65 -8.41
CA TYR A 13 5.53 34.24 -8.05
C TYR A 13 6.95 33.69 -8.26
N ARG A 14 7.66 33.42 -7.16
CA ARG A 14 8.87 32.58 -7.16
C ARG A 14 8.55 31.25 -6.48
N SER A 15 8.90 30.17 -7.17
CA SER A 15 8.43 28.81 -6.96
C SER A 15 8.86 28.15 -5.66
N THR A 16 8.44 28.66 -4.49
CA THR A 16 8.09 27.89 -3.28
C THR A 16 7.61 28.70 -2.06
N PHE A 17 7.67 30.04 -2.04
CA PHE A 17 7.10 30.84 -0.94
C PHE A 17 6.54 32.17 -1.47
N ILE A 18 5.34 32.55 -1.04
CA ILE A 18 4.73 33.85 -1.34
C ILE A 18 5.37 34.87 -0.40
N ASP A 19 6.40 35.55 -0.86
CA ASP A 19 6.95 36.71 -0.16
C ASP A 19 6.07 37.93 -0.47
N VAL A 20 5.36 38.43 0.55
CA VAL A 20 4.69 39.72 0.48
C VAL A 20 5.74 40.80 0.68
N ILE A 21 6.16 41.46 -0.40
CA ILE A 21 7.17 42.52 -0.34
C ILE A 21 6.46 43.83 0.05
N GLU A 22 6.67 44.29 1.29
CA GLU A 22 6.25 45.63 1.70
C GLU A 22 7.13 46.70 1.03
N PRO A 23 6.54 47.80 0.52
CA PRO A 23 7.24 48.78 -0.33
C PRO A 23 8.35 49.58 0.36
N HIS A 24 8.57 49.43 1.67
CA HIS A 24 9.53 50.24 2.43
C HIS A 24 10.87 49.57 2.74
N GLN A 25 11.10 48.30 2.33
CA GLN A 25 12.33 47.56 2.67
C GLN A 25 13.33 47.38 1.52
N GLN A 26 13.17 48.06 0.38
CA GLN A 26 14.00 47.84 -0.81
C GLN A 26 15.47 48.31 -0.74
N ALA A 27 15.94 48.96 0.35
CA ALA A 27 17.25 49.61 0.33
C ALA A 27 18.48 48.73 0.70
N HIS A 28 18.33 47.47 1.13
CA HIS A 28 19.49 46.70 1.65
C HIS A 28 19.56 45.21 1.26
N VAL A 29 19.09 44.83 0.07
CA VAL A 29 19.28 43.46 -0.43
C VAL A 29 20.68 43.30 -1.05
N LYS A 30 21.63 42.80 -0.26
CA LYS A 30 22.96 42.37 -0.75
C LYS A 30 22.78 41.24 -1.77
N THR A 31 23.19 41.48 -3.00
CA THR A 31 23.25 40.53 -4.12
C THR A 31 24.02 39.26 -3.72
N ARG A 32 23.33 38.12 -3.63
CA ARG A 32 23.95 36.81 -3.47
C ARG A 32 24.44 36.30 -4.84
N SER A 33 25.68 35.84 -4.88
CA SER A 33 26.41 35.38 -6.07
C SER A 33 25.64 34.34 -6.88
N GLN A 34 25.40 34.65 -8.16
CA GLN A 34 24.89 33.70 -9.15
C GLN A 34 26.02 32.72 -9.53
N SER A 35 25.94 31.48 -9.06
CA SER A 35 26.78 30.40 -9.56
C SER A 35 26.12 29.78 -10.80
N VAL A 36 26.48 30.27 -11.98
CA VAL A 36 26.16 29.63 -13.26
C VAL A 36 27.15 28.48 -13.47
N PRO A 37 26.71 27.22 -13.62
CA PRO A 37 27.62 26.13 -13.94
C PRO A 37 28.12 26.28 -15.39
N THR A 38 29.44 26.26 -15.55
CA THR A 38 30.14 26.33 -16.84
C THR A 38 29.83 25.11 -17.72
N ASN A 39 29.53 25.39 -18.99
CA ASN A 39 29.40 24.46 -20.12
C ASN A 39 30.41 23.29 -20.05
N ARG A 40 29.89 22.07 -19.87
CA ARG A 40 30.68 20.84 -19.95
C ARG A 40 30.47 20.25 -21.35
N ALA A 41 31.54 20.23 -22.14
CA ALA A 41 31.55 19.66 -23.49
C ALA A 41 31.04 18.20 -23.47
N ALA A 42 30.18 17.87 -24.42
CA ALA A 42 29.62 16.53 -24.59
C ALA A 42 30.74 15.53 -24.92
N PRO A 43 30.87 14.42 -24.19
CA PRO A 43 31.80 13.36 -24.57
C PRO A 43 31.35 12.72 -25.89
N ALA A 44 32.29 12.45 -26.79
CA ALA A 44 32.06 11.65 -27.99
C ALA A 44 31.46 10.31 -27.56
N CYS A 45 30.25 10.02 -28.03
CA CYS A 45 29.49 8.83 -27.70
C CYS A 45 30.05 7.65 -28.49
N ASP A 46 30.43 6.58 -27.79
CA ASP A 46 30.84 5.31 -28.39
C ASP A 46 29.62 4.62 -29.04
N ASP A 47 29.43 4.83 -30.35
CA ASP A 47 28.33 4.27 -31.17
C ASP A 47 28.28 2.73 -31.23
N LEU A 48 29.30 2.04 -30.73
CA LEU A 48 29.39 0.58 -30.76
C LEU A 48 28.45 -0.10 -29.76
N GLU A 49 28.23 0.48 -28.57
CA GLU A 49 27.28 -0.10 -27.60
C GLU A 49 25.83 0.03 -28.07
N LEU A 50 25.49 1.14 -28.73
CA LEU A 50 24.16 1.38 -29.26
C LEU A 50 23.82 0.41 -30.41
N CYS A 51 24.77 0.17 -31.32
CA CYS A 51 24.60 -0.80 -32.41
C CYS A 51 24.40 -2.25 -31.91
N SER A 52 25.14 -2.65 -30.87
CA SER A 52 24.98 -3.96 -30.20
C SER A 52 23.60 -4.08 -29.56
N TYR A 53 23.16 -3.02 -28.87
CA TYR A 53 21.85 -3.00 -28.22
C TYR A 53 20.69 -3.08 -29.22
N VAL A 54 20.74 -2.31 -30.32
CA VAL A 54 19.72 -2.35 -31.38
C VAL A 54 19.65 -3.73 -32.04
N SER A 55 20.79 -4.36 -32.30
CA SER A 55 20.85 -5.73 -32.84
C SER A 55 20.21 -6.75 -31.89
N SER A 56 20.45 -6.61 -30.58
CA SER A 56 19.83 -7.47 -29.56
C SER A 56 18.31 -7.29 -29.44
N LEU A 57 17.79 -6.11 -29.76
CA LEU A 57 16.35 -5.85 -29.78
C LEU A 57 15.69 -6.51 -30.99
N GLY A 58 16.35 -6.47 -32.16
CA GLY A 58 15.90 -7.16 -33.37
C GLY A 58 15.72 -8.67 -33.16
N GLN A 59 16.73 -9.33 -32.59
CA GLN A 59 16.67 -10.78 -32.30
C GLN A 59 15.54 -11.15 -31.34
N ARG A 60 15.29 -10.32 -30.32
CA ARG A 60 14.18 -10.55 -29.36
C ARG A 60 12.81 -10.35 -30.00
N ALA A 61 12.67 -9.37 -30.88
CA ALA A 61 11.43 -9.15 -31.63
C ALA A 61 11.10 -10.36 -32.53
N GLU A 62 12.12 -10.92 -33.19
CA GLU A 62 11.95 -12.10 -34.05
C GLU A 62 11.56 -13.35 -33.24
N GLN A 63 12.16 -13.57 -32.07
CA GLN A 63 11.78 -14.66 -31.15
C GLN A 63 10.32 -14.54 -30.69
N LEU A 64 9.85 -13.32 -30.36
CA LEU A 64 8.45 -13.09 -29.99
C LEU A 64 7.49 -13.35 -31.16
N ALA A 65 7.86 -13.00 -32.39
CA ALA A 65 7.05 -13.27 -33.57
C ALA A 65 6.90 -14.78 -33.85
N VAL A 66 7.93 -15.58 -33.56
CA VAL A 66 7.86 -17.05 -33.66
C VAL A 66 6.94 -17.64 -32.59
N LEU A 67 7.05 -17.17 -31.34
CA LEU A 67 6.19 -17.64 -30.25
C LEU A 67 4.72 -17.26 -30.45
N SER A 68 4.46 -16.05 -30.96
CA SER A 68 3.11 -15.59 -31.29
C SER A 68 2.44 -16.49 -32.34
N ARG A 69 3.18 -16.86 -33.40
CA ARG A 69 2.67 -17.80 -34.42
C ARG A 69 2.33 -19.17 -33.83
N ARG A 70 3.22 -19.74 -33.01
CA ARG A 70 2.97 -21.03 -32.35
C ARG A 70 1.78 -21.00 -31.39
N CYS A 71 1.58 -19.88 -30.70
CA CYS A 71 0.45 -19.71 -29.78
C CYS A 71 -0.87 -19.59 -30.57
N SER A 72 -0.89 -18.87 -31.69
CA SER A 72 -2.06 -18.79 -32.57
C SER A 72 -2.45 -20.15 -33.15
N GLU A 73 -1.48 -20.98 -33.54
CA GLU A 73 -1.73 -22.33 -34.07
C GLU A 73 -2.34 -23.25 -33.00
N THR A 74 -1.85 -23.18 -31.75
CA THR A 74 -2.37 -23.99 -30.64
C THR A 74 -3.76 -23.57 -30.20
N VAL A 75 -4.05 -22.26 -30.16
CA VAL A 75 -5.38 -21.74 -29.83
C VAL A 75 -6.41 -22.16 -30.89
N MET A 76 -6.08 -22.03 -32.18
CA MET A 76 -6.99 -22.46 -33.25
C MET A 76 -7.23 -23.97 -33.25
N ALA A 77 -6.21 -24.78 -32.94
CA ALA A 77 -6.36 -26.22 -32.80
C ALA A 77 -7.24 -26.65 -31.61
N ALA A 78 -7.25 -25.88 -30.51
CA ALA A 78 -8.10 -26.14 -29.35
C ALA A 78 -9.57 -25.79 -29.64
N VAL A 79 -9.83 -24.64 -30.26
CA VAL A 79 -11.20 -24.19 -30.59
C VAL A 79 -11.90 -25.15 -31.56
N SER A 80 -11.16 -25.78 -32.48
CA SER A 80 -11.74 -26.78 -33.39
C SER A 80 -12.14 -28.10 -32.72
N LYS A 81 -11.56 -28.46 -31.56
CA LYS A 81 -11.89 -29.72 -30.88
C LYS A 81 -13.16 -29.61 -30.01
N ASP A 82 -13.42 -28.45 -29.44
CA ASP A 82 -14.59 -28.26 -28.56
C ASP A 82 -15.91 -28.08 -29.33
N ALA A 83 -15.84 -27.76 -30.62
CA ALA A 83 -17.02 -27.60 -31.48
C ALA A 83 -17.75 -28.93 -31.81
N LEU A 84 -17.13 -30.10 -31.56
CA LEU A 84 -17.72 -31.41 -31.85
C LEU A 84 -18.19 -32.19 -30.60
N ALA A 85 -17.96 -31.66 -29.38
CA ALA A 85 -18.23 -32.40 -28.14
C ALA A 85 -19.50 -31.95 -27.38
N ASN A 86 -20.27 -30.97 -27.88
CA ASN A 86 -21.40 -30.37 -27.14
C ASN A 86 -22.76 -30.47 -27.85
N GLN A 87 -23.02 -31.60 -28.50
CA GLN A 87 -24.39 -32.05 -28.76
C GLN A 87 -24.52 -33.43 -28.16
N ASP A 88 -25.05 -33.52 -26.94
CA ASP A 88 -25.96 -34.59 -26.50
C ASP A 88 -26.25 -34.52 -24.98
N VAL A 89 -27.55 -34.45 -24.66
CA VAL A 89 -28.25 -35.11 -23.52
C VAL A 89 -28.06 -34.48 -22.12
N GLU A 90 -29.01 -33.66 -21.65
CA GLU A 90 -30.26 -34.00 -20.92
C GLU A 90 -30.13 -34.35 -19.41
N THR A 91 -30.75 -33.47 -18.61
CA THR A 91 -31.72 -33.73 -17.52
C THR A 91 -31.44 -34.83 -16.48
N CYS A 92 -31.23 -34.45 -15.20
CA CYS A 92 -31.87 -35.14 -14.07
C CYS A 92 -31.82 -34.34 -12.75
N SER A 93 -32.89 -34.51 -11.96
CA SER A 93 -33.27 -33.83 -10.72
C SER A 93 -32.61 -34.38 -9.44
N THR A 94 -32.76 -33.59 -8.36
CA THR A 94 -32.98 -33.99 -6.93
C THR A 94 -31.92 -34.82 -6.19
N ALA A 95 -31.31 -34.24 -5.15
CA ALA A 95 -31.53 -34.58 -3.72
C ALA A 95 -30.38 -34.08 -2.80
N SER A 96 -30.74 -33.54 -1.64
CA SER A 96 -29.87 -33.33 -0.46
C SER A 96 -29.47 -34.68 0.18
N PRO A 97 -28.37 -34.76 0.95
CA PRO A 97 -28.56 -34.78 2.41
C PRO A 97 -27.42 -34.17 3.28
N THR A 98 -27.85 -33.79 4.48
CA THR A 98 -27.17 -33.68 5.78
C THR A 98 -26.11 -34.75 6.10
N SER A 99 -25.00 -34.36 6.72
CA SER A 99 -24.50 -34.91 8.00
C SER A 99 -23.12 -34.35 8.42
N SER A 100 -23.03 -33.95 9.69
CA SER A 100 -21.79 -33.68 10.45
C SER A 100 -21.15 -34.99 10.95
N PRO A 101 -19.86 -34.99 11.34
CA PRO A 101 -19.56 -35.40 12.71
C PRO A 101 -18.37 -34.69 13.39
N SER A 102 -18.52 -34.52 14.72
CA SER A 102 -17.52 -34.18 15.72
C SER A 102 -16.50 -35.29 15.97
N THR A 103 -15.23 -34.96 16.25
CA THR A 103 -14.35 -35.78 17.12
C THR A 103 -13.21 -34.99 17.79
N ARG A 104 -13.32 -34.88 19.13
CA ARG A 104 -12.34 -35.24 20.18
C ARG A 104 -10.88 -34.70 20.20
N THR A 105 -10.66 -33.83 21.19
CA THR A 105 -9.54 -33.70 22.16
C THR A 105 -8.42 -34.76 22.18
N LYS A 106 -7.16 -34.29 22.26
CA LYS A 106 -6.05 -34.89 23.01
C LYS A 106 -5.14 -33.82 23.61
N THR A 107 -5.09 -33.80 24.95
CA THR A 107 -4.10 -33.16 25.81
C THR A 107 -3.03 -34.18 26.20
N SER A 108 -1.76 -33.77 26.29
CA SER A 108 -0.69 -34.58 26.89
C SER A 108 0.38 -33.70 27.54
N ASP A 109 0.30 -33.60 28.86
CA ASP A 109 1.30 -33.83 29.92
C ASP A 109 2.78 -33.47 29.73
N ALA A 110 3.20 -32.56 30.62
CA ALA A 110 4.25 -32.66 31.65
C ALA A 110 5.69 -33.08 31.26
N SER A 111 6.63 -32.16 31.49
CA SER A 111 8.03 -32.47 31.77
C SER A 111 8.54 -31.59 32.91
N THR A 112 8.86 -32.24 34.02
CA THR A 112 9.33 -31.70 35.30
C THR A 112 10.86 -31.63 35.27
N CYS A 113 11.48 -30.51 35.67
CA CYS A 113 12.90 -30.45 36.01
C CYS A 113 13.13 -29.55 37.23
N SER A 114 13.93 -30.08 38.16
CA SER A 114 14.19 -29.63 39.53
C SER A 114 15.01 -28.34 39.65
N PRO A 115 15.02 -27.69 40.84
CA PRO A 115 15.48 -26.32 41.04
C PRO A 115 16.95 -26.22 41.47
N CYS A 116 17.60 -25.10 41.15
CA CYS A 116 18.86 -24.68 41.74
C CYS A 116 18.66 -23.41 42.58
N MET A 117 19.17 -23.50 43.80
CA MET A 117 19.03 -22.58 44.92
C MET A 117 19.72 -21.21 44.74
N LEU A 118 19.07 -20.19 45.29
CA LEU A 118 19.58 -19.08 46.12
C LEU A 118 20.57 -18.08 45.50
N ILE A 119 20.27 -16.77 45.63
CA ILE A 119 20.96 -15.82 46.54
C ILE A 119 20.38 -14.38 46.44
N SER A 120 20.08 -13.83 47.62
CA SER A 120 20.04 -12.43 48.08
C SER A 120 18.87 -11.48 47.79
N LEU A 121 17.99 -11.39 48.79
CA LEU A 121 17.95 -10.31 49.80
C LEU A 121 18.44 -8.92 49.35
N PHE A 122 17.50 -8.05 48.97
CA PHE A 122 17.62 -6.62 49.21
C PHE A 122 16.37 -6.10 49.92
N ASP A 123 16.66 -5.40 51.02
CA ASP A 123 15.77 -4.86 52.03
C ASP A 123 14.77 -3.81 51.54
N HIS A 124 13.57 -3.89 52.13
CA HIS A 124 12.58 -2.84 52.41
C HIS A 124 12.56 -1.57 51.51
N VAL A 125 11.71 -1.64 50.48
CA VAL A 125 11.12 -0.45 49.86
C VAL A 125 9.96 0.04 50.75
N PRO A 126 9.99 1.29 51.25
CA PRO A 126 8.89 1.84 52.04
C PRO A 126 7.61 1.93 51.20
N ASP A 127 6.50 1.60 51.86
CA ASP A 127 5.10 1.57 51.39
C ASP A 127 4.82 2.58 50.26
N SER A 128 4.91 2.10 49.02
CA SER A 128 4.54 2.86 47.83
C SER A 128 3.02 2.93 47.77
N GLN A 129 2.50 4.14 48.03
CA GLN A 129 1.11 4.50 47.81
C GLN A 129 0.66 3.96 46.45
N THR A 130 -0.28 3.01 46.48
CA THR A 130 -0.94 2.44 45.31
C THR A 130 -1.73 3.53 44.62
N VAL A 131 -1.07 4.26 43.72
CA VAL A 131 -1.73 5.25 42.85
C VAL A 131 -2.76 4.46 42.03
N PRO A 132 -4.07 4.77 42.14
CA PRO A 132 -5.10 4.05 41.40
C PRO A 132 -4.77 4.13 39.91
N VAL A 133 -4.44 2.98 39.32
CA VAL A 133 -4.15 2.86 37.89
C VAL A 133 -5.39 3.38 37.17
N PRO A 134 -5.28 4.46 36.38
CA PRO A 134 -6.43 5.03 35.70
C PRO A 134 -7.06 3.93 34.81
N PRO A 135 -8.40 3.83 34.79
CA PRO A 135 -9.09 2.81 34.02
C PRO A 135 -8.58 2.84 32.59
N ALA A 136 -8.23 1.67 32.04
CA ALA A 136 -7.67 1.51 30.71
C ALA A 136 -8.60 2.20 29.70
N THR A 137 -8.24 3.41 29.30
CA THR A 137 -9.02 4.20 28.36
C THR A 137 -9.04 3.45 27.04
N LEU A 138 -10.25 3.16 26.55
CA LEU A 138 -10.44 2.52 25.25
C LEU A 138 -9.58 3.23 24.19
N PRO A 139 -8.92 2.46 23.30
CA PRO A 139 -8.12 3.06 22.23
C PRO A 139 -9.04 3.96 21.38
N ASN A 140 -8.56 5.17 21.10
CA ASN A 140 -9.23 6.10 20.19
C ASN A 140 -9.47 5.43 18.83
N PRO A 141 -10.46 5.88 18.03
CA PRO A 141 -10.80 5.26 16.75
C PRO A 141 -9.63 5.26 15.76
N GLY A 142 -8.70 6.23 15.84
CA GLY A 142 -7.50 6.26 15.00
C GLY A 142 -6.50 5.14 15.30
N SER A 143 -6.48 4.64 16.52
CA SER A 143 -5.63 3.55 17.00
C SER A 143 -6.20 2.15 16.72
N MET A 144 -7.42 2.04 16.21
CA MET A 144 -8.01 0.76 15.84
C MET A 144 -7.15 0.07 14.77
N ALA A 145 -6.87 -1.22 14.97
CA ALA A 145 -6.06 -2.06 14.08
C ALA A 145 -4.56 -1.66 13.96
N HIS A 146 -3.99 -1.01 14.96
CA HIS A 146 -2.54 -0.84 15.07
C HIS A 146 -1.84 -2.22 15.21
N PRO A 147 -0.67 -2.45 14.59
CA PRO A 147 0.15 -1.51 13.82
C PRO A 147 -0.15 -1.47 12.31
N GLU A 148 -0.78 -2.50 11.75
CA GLU A 148 -0.83 -2.69 10.29
C GLU A 148 -1.88 -1.83 9.58
N LEU A 149 -3.01 -1.54 10.25
CA LEU A 149 -4.21 -0.92 9.66
C LEU A 149 -4.69 0.35 10.39
N CYS A 150 -3.94 0.80 11.40
CA CYS A 150 -4.23 2.05 12.08
C CYS A 150 -4.16 3.27 11.15
N ARG A 151 -4.78 4.37 11.59
CA ARG A 151 -4.70 5.64 10.88
C ARG A 151 -3.32 6.27 11.11
N ARG A 152 -3.02 7.33 10.36
CA ARG A 152 -1.76 8.08 10.48
C ARG A 152 -1.48 8.44 11.96
N PRO A 153 -0.22 8.39 12.42
CA PRO A 153 0.13 8.79 13.79
C PRO A 153 -0.33 10.23 14.08
N CYS A 154 -0.83 10.46 15.29
CA CYS A 154 -1.27 11.77 15.75
C CYS A 154 -0.06 12.68 15.98
N PHE A 155 0.03 13.74 15.18
CA PHE A 155 1.12 14.72 15.28
C PHE A 155 1.12 15.45 16.63
N TYR A 156 -0.07 15.81 17.15
CA TYR A 156 -0.19 16.54 18.42
C TYR A 156 0.20 15.69 19.62
N LEU A 157 -0.18 14.40 19.63
CA LEU A 157 0.26 13.51 20.70
C LEU A 157 1.78 13.30 20.65
N ALA A 158 2.36 13.14 19.46
CA ALA A 158 3.81 13.06 19.31
C ALA A 158 4.53 14.33 19.81
N ALA A 159 3.87 15.49 19.78
CA ALA A 159 4.36 16.75 20.35
C ALA A 159 4.09 16.90 21.87
N GLY A 160 3.41 15.94 22.50
CA GLY A 160 3.26 15.84 23.95
C GLY A 160 1.82 15.63 24.42
N SER A 161 0.83 16.29 23.81
CA SER A 161 -0.57 16.13 24.21
C SER A 161 -1.54 16.40 23.05
N CYS A 162 -2.62 15.62 22.98
CA CYS A 162 -3.67 15.78 21.99
C CYS A 162 -4.96 16.26 22.66
N ALA A 163 -5.44 17.45 22.32
CA ALA A 163 -6.67 18.02 22.88
C ALA A 163 -7.94 17.20 22.57
N ASN A 164 -7.92 16.43 21.47
CA ASN A 164 -9.06 15.57 21.08
C ASN A 164 -9.17 14.29 21.93
N GLY A 165 -8.16 13.95 22.72
CA GLY A 165 -8.19 12.79 23.62
C GLY A 165 -8.61 11.49 22.92
N SER A 166 -9.61 10.81 23.50
CA SER A 166 -10.16 9.55 22.97
C SER A 166 -11.00 9.71 21.69
N ALA A 167 -11.42 10.92 21.35
CA ALA A 167 -12.15 11.21 20.11
C ALA A 167 -11.22 11.48 18.90
N CYS A 168 -9.90 11.47 19.11
CA CYS A 168 -8.95 11.71 18.03
C CYS A 168 -9.07 10.64 16.94
N GLY A 169 -9.21 11.07 15.68
CA GLY A 169 -9.22 10.19 14.52
C GLY A 169 -7.83 9.74 14.04
N TYR A 170 -6.76 10.07 14.78
CA TYR A 170 -5.38 9.69 14.45
C TYR A 170 -4.82 8.74 15.51
N CYS A 171 -3.90 7.87 15.12
CA CYS A 171 -3.39 6.86 16.03
C CYS A 171 -2.53 7.48 17.14
N HIS A 172 -2.85 7.15 18.39
CA HIS A 172 -2.13 7.59 19.60
C HIS A 172 -1.11 6.56 20.11
N LEU A 173 -1.03 5.39 19.48
CA LEU A 173 -0.07 4.36 19.89
C LEU A 173 1.33 4.69 19.38
N SER A 174 2.36 4.21 20.07
CA SER A 174 3.74 4.38 19.65
C SER A 174 3.97 3.68 18.32
N HIS A 175 4.57 4.37 17.35
CA HIS A 175 4.99 3.77 16.10
C HIS A 175 6.52 3.69 16.12
N GLU A 176 7.03 2.54 16.54
CA GLU A 176 8.47 2.30 16.66
C GLU A 176 9.19 2.47 15.31
N HIS A 177 8.48 2.19 14.21
CA HIS A 177 9.02 2.29 12.86
C HIS A 177 8.30 3.35 12.05
N ARG A 178 9.07 4.34 11.58
CA ARG A 178 8.62 5.23 10.51
C ARG A 178 8.36 4.37 9.27
N PRO A 179 7.16 4.42 8.66
CA PRO A 179 6.87 3.63 7.47
C PRO A 179 7.91 3.89 6.40
N SER A 180 8.40 2.82 5.76
CA SER A 180 9.30 2.93 4.62
C SER A 180 8.65 3.80 3.55
N HIS A 181 9.29 4.92 3.21
CA HIS A 181 8.81 5.80 2.16
C HIS A 181 9.42 5.35 0.84
N LEU A 182 8.58 5.16 -0.19
CA LEU A 182 9.08 4.91 -1.54
C LEU A 182 9.93 6.08 -2.00
N ASP A 183 11.06 5.83 -2.66
CA ASP A 183 11.87 6.89 -3.24
C ASP A 183 11.13 7.58 -4.42
N ARG A 184 11.71 8.65 -4.96
CA ARG A 184 11.11 9.38 -6.07
C ARG A 184 10.93 8.48 -7.31
N ARG A 185 11.94 7.66 -7.64
CA ARG A 185 11.93 6.81 -8.84
C ARG A 185 10.87 5.72 -8.76
N HIS A 186 10.69 5.11 -7.60
CA HIS A 186 9.65 4.13 -7.31
C HIS A 186 8.25 4.72 -7.42
N ARG A 187 8.05 5.96 -6.94
CA ARG A 187 6.77 6.66 -7.10
C ARG A 187 6.49 7.00 -8.56
N ASP A 188 7.49 7.49 -9.29
CA ASP A 188 7.36 7.81 -10.71
C ASP A 188 7.07 6.53 -11.53
N LEU A 189 7.73 5.41 -11.18
CA LEU A 189 7.45 4.11 -11.77
C LEU A 189 5.99 3.68 -11.53
N LEU A 190 5.51 3.72 -10.29
CA LEU A 190 4.11 3.37 -9.97
C LEU A 190 3.09 4.26 -10.68
N ARG A 191 3.37 5.55 -10.87
CA ARG A 191 2.50 6.48 -11.61
C ARG A 191 2.44 6.18 -13.11
N ASN A 192 3.49 5.58 -13.66
CA ASN A 192 3.56 5.25 -15.08
C ASN A 192 3.01 3.85 -15.40
N LEU A 193 2.72 3.03 -14.39
CA LEU A 193 2.05 1.75 -14.59
C LEU A 193 0.56 1.99 -14.83
N SER A 194 -0.03 1.19 -15.73
CA SER A 194 -1.49 1.12 -15.80
C SER A 194 -2.05 0.55 -14.49
N GLU A 195 -3.33 0.80 -14.22
CA GLU A 195 -3.99 0.29 -13.02
C GLU A 195 -3.87 -1.25 -12.91
N ALA A 196 -4.10 -1.97 -14.02
CA ALA A 196 -3.96 -3.42 -14.07
C ALA A 196 -2.54 -3.89 -13.72
N GLU A 197 -1.51 -3.22 -14.24
CA GLU A 197 -0.11 -3.54 -13.94
C GLU A 197 0.27 -3.20 -12.50
N CYS A 198 -0.26 -2.09 -11.97
CA CYS A 198 -0.06 -1.69 -10.59
C CYS A 198 -0.71 -2.70 -9.63
N LEU A 199 -1.95 -3.12 -9.89
CA LEU A 199 -2.63 -4.14 -9.08
C LEU A 199 -1.94 -5.50 -9.18
N ALA A 200 -1.52 -5.91 -10.38
CA ALA A 200 -0.74 -7.14 -10.57
C ALA A 200 0.57 -7.14 -9.77
N LEU A 201 1.19 -5.97 -9.59
CA LEU A 201 2.39 -5.81 -8.76
C LEU A 201 2.08 -5.81 -7.25
N LEU A 202 0.99 -5.14 -6.83
CA LEU A 202 0.67 -4.93 -5.42
C LEU A 202 -0.02 -6.14 -4.77
N LEU A 203 -0.88 -6.87 -5.50
CA LEU A 203 -1.67 -7.99 -4.97
C LEU A 203 -0.82 -9.10 -4.32
N PRO A 204 0.26 -9.61 -4.94
CA PRO A 204 1.12 -10.60 -4.30
C PRO A 204 1.76 -10.10 -3.01
N VAL A 205 2.10 -8.80 -2.95
CA VAL A 205 2.67 -8.18 -1.75
C VAL A 205 1.61 -8.09 -0.65
N LEU A 206 0.38 -7.71 -0.99
CA LEU A 206 -0.74 -7.63 -0.04
C LEU A 206 -1.08 -9.01 0.54
N ARG A 207 -1.17 -10.06 -0.29
CA ARG A 207 -1.44 -11.43 0.18
C ARG A 207 -0.36 -11.92 1.15
N CYS A 208 0.90 -11.84 0.73
CA CYS A 208 2.04 -12.23 1.57
C CYS A 208 2.08 -11.45 2.89
N ARG A 209 1.76 -10.15 2.85
CA ARG A 209 1.73 -9.33 4.06
C ARG A 209 0.58 -9.76 4.98
N ALA A 210 -0.63 -9.93 4.44
CA ALA A 210 -1.79 -10.36 5.20
C ALA A 210 -1.55 -11.70 5.91
N GLU A 211 -0.90 -12.66 5.24
CA GLU A 211 -0.46 -13.92 5.86
C GLU A 211 0.54 -13.68 6.99
N SER A 212 1.61 -12.91 6.72
CA SER A 212 2.67 -12.66 7.70
C SER A 212 2.21 -11.92 8.96
N THR A 213 1.13 -11.15 8.87
CA THR A 213 0.57 -10.36 9.96
C THR A 213 -0.67 -11.00 10.58
N GLY A 214 -1.07 -12.19 10.14
CA GLY A 214 -2.28 -12.87 10.64
C GLY A 214 -3.59 -12.17 10.26
N LEU A 215 -3.59 -11.37 9.20
CA LEU A 215 -4.76 -10.66 8.66
C LEU A 215 -5.41 -11.39 7.46
N ALA A 216 -4.91 -12.57 7.10
CA ALA A 216 -5.31 -13.26 5.87
C ALA A 216 -6.82 -13.52 5.83
N ALA A 217 -7.43 -13.98 6.94
CA ALA A 217 -8.85 -14.30 7.02
C ALA A 217 -9.74 -13.07 6.94
N GLU A 218 -9.33 -11.97 7.56
CA GLU A 218 -10.08 -10.72 7.58
C GLU A 218 -9.95 -9.96 6.25
N ALA A 219 -8.79 -10.05 5.60
CA ALA A 219 -8.50 -9.33 4.36
C ALA A 219 -9.05 -10.02 3.09
N VAL A 220 -9.55 -11.26 3.16
CA VAL A 220 -10.05 -12.02 1.99
C VAL A 220 -11.01 -11.19 1.13
N GLU A 221 -11.98 -10.53 1.76
CA GLU A 221 -13.00 -9.75 1.06
C GLU A 221 -12.38 -8.59 0.26
N VAL A 222 -11.46 -7.84 0.88
CA VAL A 222 -10.79 -6.70 0.23
C VAL A 222 -9.87 -7.19 -0.90
N LEU A 223 -9.15 -8.29 -0.69
CA LEU A 223 -8.26 -8.87 -1.69
C LEU A 223 -9.04 -9.37 -2.91
N ALA A 224 -10.17 -10.05 -2.70
CA ALA A 224 -11.05 -10.50 -3.78
C ALA A 224 -11.56 -9.33 -4.63
N LEU A 225 -12.03 -8.25 -4.00
CA LEU A 225 -12.48 -7.05 -4.73
C LEU A 225 -11.36 -6.40 -5.55
N LEU A 226 -10.11 -6.39 -5.05
CA LEU A 226 -8.96 -5.89 -5.80
C LEU A 226 -8.55 -6.80 -6.96
N GLU A 227 -8.75 -8.11 -6.81
CA GLU A 227 -8.51 -9.10 -7.87
C GLU A 227 -9.52 -8.97 -9.00
N ASP A 228 -10.81 -8.88 -8.67
CA ASP A 228 -11.89 -8.64 -9.63
C ASP A 228 -11.63 -7.34 -10.40
N ARG A 229 -11.20 -6.29 -9.68
CA ARG A 229 -10.79 -5.01 -10.28
C ARG A 229 -9.62 -5.16 -11.24
N ALA A 230 -8.59 -5.91 -10.86
CA ALA A 230 -7.42 -6.15 -11.70
C ALA A 230 -7.80 -6.87 -13.01
N VAL A 231 -8.70 -7.86 -12.93
CA VAL A 231 -9.24 -8.58 -14.10
C VAL A 231 -10.05 -7.64 -15.00
N ALA A 232 -10.95 -6.85 -14.41
CA ALA A 232 -11.75 -5.87 -15.16
C ALA A 232 -10.89 -4.85 -15.92
N CYS A 233 -9.78 -4.40 -15.30
CA CYS A 233 -8.85 -3.45 -15.92
C CYS A 233 -7.93 -4.07 -16.98
N ALA A 234 -7.67 -5.39 -16.92
CA ALA A 234 -6.75 -6.05 -17.83
C ALA A 234 -7.31 -6.18 -19.27
N ALA A 235 -8.62 -6.35 -19.41
CA ALA A 235 -9.30 -6.54 -20.70
C ALA A 235 -9.11 -5.35 -21.67
N PRO A 236 -9.39 -4.08 -21.31
CA PRO A 236 -9.20 -2.95 -22.22
C PRO A 236 -7.72 -2.63 -22.48
N ALA A 237 -6.83 -2.91 -21.51
CA ALA A 237 -5.40 -2.62 -21.63
C ALA A 237 -4.69 -3.49 -22.68
N ALA A 238 -5.21 -4.68 -22.99
CA ALA A 238 -4.65 -5.53 -24.05
C ALA A 238 -4.87 -4.93 -25.44
N ALA A 239 -6.02 -4.30 -25.68
CA ALA A 239 -6.34 -3.67 -26.96
C ALA A 239 -5.54 -2.37 -27.19
N SER A 240 -5.39 -1.54 -26.15
CA SER A 240 -4.70 -0.25 -26.27
C SER A 240 -3.17 -0.36 -26.38
N ARG A 241 -2.55 -1.40 -25.80
CA ARG A 241 -1.09 -1.56 -25.82
C ARG A 241 -0.52 -1.87 -27.20
N ALA A 242 -1.33 -2.32 -28.15
CA ALA A 242 -0.90 -2.49 -29.53
C ALA A 242 -0.57 -1.14 -30.22
N ALA A 243 -1.13 -0.03 -29.75
CA ALA A 243 -0.96 1.29 -30.37
C ALA A 243 0.20 2.11 -29.79
N THR A 244 0.56 1.89 -28.53
CA THR A 244 1.66 2.60 -27.87
C THR A 244 2.74 1.60 -27.50
N ALA A 245 3.90 1.67 -28.15
CA ALA A 245 5.13 0.96 -27.78
C ALA A 245 5.71 1.50 -26.46
N ALA A 246 4.90 1.45 -25.39
CA ALA A 246 5.27 1.87 -24.06
C ALA A 246 6.43 0.98 -23.59
N THR A 247 7.51 1.61 -23.18
CA THR A 247 8.70 0.94 -22.68
C THR A 247 8.33 0.17 -21.41
N THR A 248 8.22 -1.15 -21.52
CA THR A 248 8.07 -2.01 -20.35
C THR A 248 9.19 -1.69 -19.36
N PRO A 249 8.88 -1.35 -18.10
CA PRO A 249 9.90 -0.99 -17.14
C PRO A 249 10.88 -2.15 -16.95
N PRO A 250 12.18 -1.87 -16.81
CA PRO A 250 13.18 -2.92 -16.73
C PRO A 250 12.97 -3.75 -15.45
N GLN A 251 13.03 -5.07 -15.57
CA GLN A 251 12.69 -6.03 -14.52
C GLN A 251 13.42 -5.79 -13.18
N HIS A 252 14.66 -5.31 -13.23
CA HIS A 252 15.42 -5.00 -12.02
C HIS A 252 14.80 -3.88 -11.17
N GLN A 253 14.13 -2.90 -11.80
CA GLN A 253 13.44 -1.82 -11.07
C GLN A 253 12.19 -2.34 -10.38
N LEU A 254 11.43 -3.22 -11.06
CA LEU A 254 10.27 -3.89 -10.47
C LEU A 254 10.67 -4.73 -9.26
N SER A 255 11.78 -5.48 -9.34
CA SER A 255 12.28 -6.25 -8.20
C SER A 255 12.65 -5.37 -7.00
N LYS A 256 13.35 -4.25 -7.24
CA LYS A 256 13.68 -3.27 -6.18
C LYS A 256 12.43 -2.64 -5.57
N LEU A 257 11.45 -2.30 -6.41
CA LEU A 257 10.17 -1.77 -5.97
C LEU A 257 9.42 -2.80 -5.11
N SER A 258 9.30 -4.05 -5.56
CA SER A 258 8.67 -5.12 -4.78
C SER A 258 9.36 -5.33 -3.42
N ALA A 259 10.69 -5.28 -3.38
CA ALA A 259 11.44 -5.36 -2.12
C ALA A 259 11.15 -4.18 -1.18
N ALA A 260 10.97 -2.97 -1.71
CA ALA A 260 10.60 -1.79 -0.92
C ALA A 260 9.15 -1.89 -0.40
N LEU A 261 8.22 -2.35 -1.26
CA LEU A 261 6.80 -2.53 -0.92
C LEU A 261 6.61 -3.55 0.21
N ARG A 262 7.38 -4.65 0.24
CA ARG A 262 7.33 -5.66 1.32
C ARG A 262 7.70 -5.12 2.71
N LYS A 263 8.44 -4.02 2.77
CA LYS A 263 8.84 -3.36 4.04
C LYS A 263 7.79 -2.36 4.54
N MET A 264 6.75 -2.10 3.77
CA MET A 264 5.68 -1.17 4.13
C MET A 264 4.57 -1.90 4.90
N PRO A 265 3.87 -1.21 5.82
CA PRO A 265 2.74 -1.82 6.51
C PRO A 265 1.59 -2.06 5.52
N PHE A 266 0.74 -3.04 5.82
CA PHE A 266 -0.36 -3.47 4.96
C PHE A 266 -1.25 -2.30 4.52
N SER A 267 -1.61 -1.40 5.43
CA SER A 267 -2.41 -0.20 5.14
C SER A 267 -1.82 0.70 4.06
N THR A 268 -0.49 0.86 4.00
CA THR A 268 0.11 1.78 3.05
C THR A 268 0.13 1.18 1.65
N VAL A 269 0.41 -0.13 1.54
CA VAL A 269 0.32 -0.87 0.27
C VAL A 269 -1.12 -0.87 -0.22
N LEU A 270 -2.07 -1.14 0.67
CA LEU A 270 -3.50 -1.14 0.35
C LEU A 270 -3.97 0.25 -0.11
N GLY A 271 -3.57 1.31 0.59
CA GLY A 271 -3.90 2.68 0.19
C GLY A 271 -3.32 3.08 -1.17
N MET A 272 -2.19 2.50 -1.59
CA MET A 272 -1.67 2.67 -2.96
C MET A 272 -2.52 1.92 -3.97
N ALA A 273 -2.93 0.69 -3.68
CA ALA A 273 -3.82 -0.08 -4.56
C ALA A 273 -5.16 0.64 -4.79
N LEU A 274 -5.72 1.26 -3.75
CA LEU A 274 -6.97 2.02 -3.83
C LEU A 274 -6.83 3.35 -4.60
N ARG A 275 -5.70 4.07 -4.45
CA ARG A 275 -5.49 5.36 -5.15
C ARG A 275 -4.98 5.21 -6.58
N GLY A 276 -4.23 4.14 -6.86
CA GLY A 276 -3.65 3.86 -8.18
C GLY A 276 -4.68 3.79 -9.30
N ALA A 277 -5.96 3.62 -8.95
CA ALA A 277 -7.06 3.64 -9.89
C ALA A 277 -7.47 5.03 -10.40
N THR A 278 -7.20 6.09 -9.63
CA THR A 278 -7.68 7.44 -9.95
C THR A 278 -6.68 8.23 -10.81
N GLY A 279 -5.49 7.69 -11.06
CA GLY A 279 -4.39 8.42 -11.72
C GLY A 279 -4.51 8.57 -13.25
N CYS A 280 -5.50 7.93 -13.89
CA CYS A 280 -5.79 8.08 -15.31
C CYS A 280 -6.77 9.24 -15.60
N GLU A 281 -6.73 10.31 -14.80
CA GLU A 281 -7.45 11.56 -15.07
C GLU A 281 -6.74 12.33 -16.20
N ASN A 282 -6.86 11.83 -17.41
CA ASN A 282 -6.69 12.64 -18.61
C ASN A 282 -7.90 12.42 -19.53
N LYS A 283 -8.91 13.28 -19.32
CA LYS A 283 -9.92 13.74 -20.29
C LYS A 283 -11.21 12.95 -20.54
N HIS A 284 -11.51 11.86 -19.84
CA HIS A 284 -12.80 11.13 -20.01
C HIS A 284 -13.60 10.95 -18.69
N GLU A 285 -13.44 11.89 -17.75
CA GLU A 285 -14.05 11.80 -16.42
C GLU A 285 -15.58 12.06 -16.42
N GLU A 286 -16.09 12.86 -17.37
CA GLU A 286 -17.51 13.25 -17.37
C GLU A 286 -18.48 12.11 -17.76
N ASP A 287 -18.03 11.11 -18.52
CA ASP A 287 -18.92 10.01 -18.97
C ASP A 287 -18.93 8.79 -18.02
N LEU A 288 -17.89 8.59 -17.21
CA LEU A 288 -17.79 7.47 -16.25
C LEU A 288 -18.39 7.79 -14.87
N ALA A 289 -18.50 9.07 -14.51
CA ALA A 289 -19.10 9.51 -13.25
C ALA A 289 -20.60 9.17 -13.13
N ALA A 290 -21.30 8.95 -14.25
CA ALA A 290 -22.73 8.65 -14.26
C ALA A 290 -23.09 7.19 -13.93
N MET A 291 -22.11 6.26 -13.97
CA MET A 291 -22.34 4.81 -13.76
C MET A 291 -21.52 4.21 -12.61
N GLY A 292 -20.59 4.97 -12.01
CA GLY A 292 -19.51 4.45 -11.17
C GLY A 292 -19.64 4.62 -9.66
N GLY A 293 -20.83 4.45 -9.07
CA GLY A 293 -20.99 4.47 -7.61
C GLY A 293 -20.60 3.18 -6.87
N SER A 294 -20.20 2.12 -7.57
CA SER A 294 -20.32 0.75 -7.03
C SER A 294 -19.05 0.21 -6.35
N LEU A 295 -17.88 0.19 -7.01
CA LEU A 295 -16.75 -0.59 -6.52
C LEU A 295 -15.89 0.12 -5.45
N ASP A 296 -15.62 1.41 -5.61
CA ASP A 296 -14.79 2.15 -4.65
C ASP A 296 -15.48 2.30 -3.30
N GLN A 297 -16.80 2.47 -3.28
CA GLN A 297 -17.59 2.48 -2.04
C GLN A 297 -17.61 1.10 -1.38
N LEU A 298 -17.75 0.02 -2.16
CA LEU A 298 -17.66 -1.35 -1.65
C LEU A 298 -16.28 -1.63 -1.06
N LEU A 299 -15.21 -1.21 -1.73
CA LEU A 299 -13.83 -1.34 -1.23
C LEU A 299 -13.61 -0.55 0.06
N LEU A 300 -14.03 0.72 0.10
CA LEU A 300 -13.93 1.54 1.32
C LEU A 300 -14.71 0.91 2.48
N GLY A 301 -15.94 0.45 2.21
CA GLY A 301 -16.77 -0.25 3.20
C GLY A 301 -16.14 -1.57 3.68
N ALA A 302 -15.51 -2.34 2.78
CA ALA A 302 -14.80 -3.57 3.13
C ALA A 302 -13.56 -3.27 4.00
N VAL A 303 -12.82 -2.20 3.72
CA VAL A 303 -11.69 -1.76 4.56
C VAL A 303 -12.15 -1.31 5.95
N ASP A 304 -13.29 -0.63 6.04
CA ASP A 304 -13.84 -0.23 7.35
C ASP A 304 -14.37 -1.43 8.15
N ARG A 305 -14.99 -2.42 7.49
CA ARG A 305 -15.33 -3.71 8.13
C ARG A 305 -14.09 -4.45 8.62
N LEU A 306 -13.03 -4.50 7.81
CA LEU A 306 -11.75 -5.09 8.17
C LEU A 306 -11.17 -4.41 9.43
N ARG A 307 -11.13 -3.07 9.48
CA ARG A 307 -10.71 -2.34 10.68
C ARG A 307 -11.57 -2.64 11.90
N ALA A 308 -12.90 -2.71 11.71
CA ALA A 308 -13.83 -2.99 12.79
C ALA A 308 -13.61 -4.39 13.39
N ARG A 309 -13.36 -5.42 12.56
CA ARG A 309 -13.06 -6.78 13.04
C ARG A 309 -11.78 -6.88 13.86
N LEU A 310 -10.81 -6.01 13.60
CA LEU A 310 -9.51 -5.99 14.29
C LEU A 310 -9.52 -5.16 15.58
N ALA A 311 -10.53 -4.33 15.79
CA ALA A 311 -10.64 -3.46 16.95
C ALA A 311 -10.68 -4.17 18.33
N PRO A 312 -11.40 -5.30 18.51
CA PRO A 312 -11.52 -5.92 19.83
C PRO A 312 -10.24 -6.64 20.28
N GLN A 313 -9.33 -6.99 19.37
CA GLN A 313 -8.15 -7.80 19.72
C GLN A 313 -7.02 -6.98 20.38
N ALA A 314 -6.99 -5.66 20.17
CA ALA A 314 -5.88 -4.82 20.61
C ALA A 314 -5.89 -4.48 22.12
N VAL A 315 -7.04 -4.57 22.79
CA VAL A 315 -7.17 -4.13 24.20
C VAL A 315 -6.72 -5.19 25.20
N GLY A 316 -6.69 -6.47 24.81
CA GLY A 316 -6.30 -7.57 25.71
C GLY A 316 -4.85 -8.06 25.59
N ALA A 317 -4.18 -7.84 24.47
CA ALA A 317 -2.91 -8.52 24.17
C ALA A 317 -1.64 -7.67 24.38
N CYS A 318 -1.77 -6.36 24.59
CA CYS A 318 -0.60 -5.47 24.64
C CYS A 318 0.14 -5.46 26.01
N SER A 319 -0.30 -6.26 26.99
CA SER A 319 0.27 -6.32 28.34
C SER A 319 0.95 -7.67 28.68
N MET A 320 1.52 -8.38 27.70
CA MET A 320 2.26 -9.63 27.94
C MET A 320 3.60 -9.70 27.18
N LYS A 321 4.25 -8.58 26.88
CA LYS A 321 5.69 -8.60 26.61
C LYS A 321 6.45 -8.63 27.94
N GLY A 322 6.59 -9.83 28.49
CA GLY A 322 7.69 -10.17 29.40
C GLY A 322 7.49 -9.84 30.88
N VAL A 323 6.44 -10.37 31.52
CA VAL A 323 6.66 -10.93 32.86
C VAL A 323 6.88 -12.41 32.62
N LEU A 324 8.15 -12.80 32.52
CA LEU A 324 8.56 -14.16 32.84
C LEU A 324 8.18 -14.36 34.31
N THR A 325 6.96 -14.83 34.59
CA THR A 325 6.65 -15.41 35.89
C THR A 325 7.51 -16.66 36.00
N VAL A 326 8.66 -16.50 36.63
CA VAL A 326 9.37 -17.60 37.28
C VAL A 326 8.41 -18.08 38.37
N VAL A 327 7.63 -19.10 38.05
CA VAL A 327 6.89 -19.85 39.06
C VAL A 327 7.93 -20.79 39.68
N GLU A 328 8.31 -20.48 40.92
CA GLU A 328 9.18 -21.30 41.77
C GLU A 328 8.58 -22.68 42.08
#